data_AF-A0A7H0H1V3-F1
#
_entry.id   AF-A0A7H0H1V3-F1
#
_cell.length_a   1.000
_cell.length_b   1.000
_cell.length_c   1.000
_cell.angle_alpha   90.00
_cell.angle_beta   90.00
_cell.angle_gamma   90.00
#
_symmetry.space_group_name_H-M   'P 1'
#
loop_
_entity.id
_entity.type
_entity.pdbx_description
1 polymer ?
#
loop_
_entity_poly.entity_id
_entity_poly.type
_entity_poly.pdbx_seq_one_letter_code
_entity_poly.pdbx_strand_id
1 'polypeptide(L)'
;MMTYSTLCALVLLGSGLLTFTACDKNDPESCTSSVVPVPADTYVFPIVPGTPAWATFQTGAEMVAACQLPAATLPRISTAGLVATCLTYPLLGNMLAANSLQRGTRAQLANFNGFGELQQRPKPQPCCWNATSKCGPLVYRRKNRPGIGGLTRLSSCTWR
;
A
#
# COMPACT_ATOMS: atom_id res chain seq x y z
N MET A 1 8.18 -32.48 57.92
CA MET A 1 8.47 -31.19 57.26
C MET A 1 9.95 -31.16 56.88
N MET A 2 10.38 -31.69 55.73
CA MET A 2 11.75 -31.50 55.17
C MET A 2 11.95 -32.23 53.81
N THR A 3 10.93 -32.35 52.96
CA THR A 3 11.08 -33.05 51.65
C THR A 3 10.60 -32.26 50.44
N TYR A 4 9.94 -31.11 50.62
CA TYR A 4 9.49 -30.27 49.50
C TYR A 4 10.52 -29.23 49.04
N SER A 5 11.53 -28.92 49.87
CA SER A 5 12.52 -27.87 49.56
C SER A 5 13.64 -28.31 48.62
N THR A 6 13.88 -29.62 48.46
CA THR A 6 14.91 -30.16 47.55
C THR A 6 14.35 -30.55 46.19
N LEU A 7 13.04 -30.80 46.07
CA LEU A 7 12.39 -31.06 44.79
C LEU A 7 12.15 -29.79 43.95
N CYS A 8 12.07 -28.59 44.57
CA CYS A 8 12.04 -27.33 43.84
C CYS A 8 13.40 -26.95 43.20
N ALA A 9 14.52 -27.40 43.77
CA ALA A 9 15.85 -27.01 43.31
C ALA A 9 16.33 -27.78 42.06
N LEU A 10 15.80 -28.98 41.81
CA LEU A 10 16.23 -29.81 40.68
C LEU A 10 15.43 -29.58 39.38
N VAL A 11 14.23 -28.98 39.46
CA VAL A 11 13.49 -28.57 38.24
C VAL A 11 14.10 -27.30 37.63
N LEU A 12 14.87 -26.51 38.39
CA LEU A 12 15.47 -25.26 37.93
C LEU A 12 16.88 -25.40 37.33
N LEU A 13 17.47 -26.60 37.33
CA LEU A 13 18.81 -26.84 36.73
C LEU A 13 18.77 -27.74 35.48
N GLY A 14 17.59 -28.10 34.98
CA GLY A 14 17.41 -29.08 33.90
C GLY A 14 16.80 -28.56 32.59
N SER A 15 16.48 -27.27 32.47
CA SER A 15 15.85 -26.72 31.24
C SER A 15 16.57 -25.48 30.71
N GLY A 16 17.87 -25.37 30.96
CA GLY A 16 18.70 -24.23 30.54
C GLY A 16 19.56 -24.46 29.30
N LEU A 17 19.28 -25.48 28.48
CA LEU A 17 20.12 -25.79 27.32
C LEU A 17 19.34 -26.33 26.12
N LEU A 18 18.54 -25.49 25.47
CA LEU A 18 18.27 -25.56 24.03
C LEU A 18 18.00 -24.14 23.50
N THR A 19 19.02 -23.27 23.54
CA THR A 19 19.04 -22.11 22.66
C THR A 19 19.35 -22.62 21.25
N PHE A 20 18.31 -22.92 20.48
CA PHE A 20 18.39 -22.95 19.03
C PHE A 20 18.70 -21.52 18.55
N THR A 21 19.97 -21.15 18.54
CA THR A 21 20.44 -20.01 17.75
C THR A 21 20.51 -20.44 16.30
N ALA A 22 19.34 -20.54 15.66
CA ALA A 22 19.26 -20.48 14.21
C ALA A 22 19.18 -19.00 13.81
N CYS A 23 20.25 -18.24 14.07
CA CYS A 23 20.47 -16.98 13.37
C CYS A 23 21.15 -17.33 12.05
N ASP A 24 20.35 -17.78 11.08
CA ASP A 24 20.80 -17.69 9.69
C ASP A 24 20.86 -16.21 9.31
N LYS A 25 21.85 -15.87 8.50
CA LYS A 25 22.31 -14.49 8.30
C LYS A 25 21.12 -13.64 7.81
N ASN A 26 20.84 -12.56 8.52
CA ASN A 26 20.03 -11.48 7.95
C ASN A 26 20.80 -10.95 6.74
N ASP A 27 20.38 -11.34 5.54
CA ASP A 27 20.61 -10.49 4.37
C ASP A 27 19.82 -9.21 4.63
N PRO A 28 20.45 -8.02 4.74
CA PRO A 28 19.71 -6.78 4.62
C PRO A 28 19.35 -6.61 3.14
N GLU A 29 18.46 -7.45 2.62
CA GLU A 29 17.53 -6.96 1.60
C GLU A 29 16.55 -6.04 2.32
N SER A 30 17.09 -4.88 2.72
CA SER A 30 16.34 -3.64 2.78
C SER A 30 15.64 -3.58 1.44
N CYS A 31 14.35 -3.92 1.43
CA CYS A 31 13.46 -3.44 0.42
C CYS A 31 13.52 -1.93 0.57
N THR A 32 14.46 -1.32 -0.14
CA THR A 32 14.48 0.10 -0.42
C THR A 32 13.12 0.33 -1.02
N SER A 33 12.19 0.80 -0.17
CA SER A 33 10.87 1.22 -0.59
C SER A 33 11.17 2.20 -1.70
N SER A 34 10.89 1.80 -2.94
CA SER A 34 11.06 2.66 -4.08
C SER A 34 10.07 3.79 -3.82
N VAL A 35 10.59 4.89 -3.27
CA VAL A 35 9.81 6.10 -3.02
C VAL A 35 9.38 6.55 -4.39
N VAL A 36 8.15 6.18 -4.76
CA VAL A 36 7.51 6.71 -5.96
C VAL A 36 7.40 8.21 -5.69
N PRO A 37 8.03 9.06 -6.50
CA PRO A 37 7.93 10.50 -6.31
C PRO A 37 6.45 10.87 -6.33
N VAL A 38 5.99 11.59 -5.29
CA VAL A 38 4.61 12.07 -5.24
C VAL A 38 4.42 13.03 -6.43
N PRO A 39 3.44 12.79 -7.32
CA PRO A 39 3.19 13.67 -8.46
C PRO A 39 2.88 15.09 -8.02
N ALA A 40 3.43 16.09 -8.72
CA ALA A 40 3.29 17.50 -8.36
C ALA A 40 1.83 18.01 -8.43
N ASP A 41 0.98 17.33 -9.21
CA ASP A 41 -0.43 17.63 -9.39
C ASP A 41 -1.35 16.89 -8.40
N THR A 42 -0.79 16.23 -7.39
CA THR A 42 -1.56 15.60 -6.31
C THR A 42 -2.42 16.64 -5.60
N TYR A 43 -3.71 16.35 -5.46
CA TYR A 43 -4.63 17.27 -4.81
C TYR A 43 -4.48 17.22 -3.29
N VAL A 44 -4.31 18.39 -2.69
CA VAL A 44 -4.23 18.57 -1.24
C VAL A 44 -5.59 18.96 -0.70
N PHE A 45 -6.14 18.16 0.21
CA PHE A 45 -7.44 18.42 0.81
C PHE A 45 -7.37 19.64 1.74
N PRO A 46 -8.27 20.63 1.59
CA PRO A 46 -8.21 21.87 2.37
C PRO A 46 -8.58 21.69 3.84
N ILE A 47 -9.43 20.70 4.15
CA ILE A 47 -9.89 20.39 5.50
C ILE A 47 -9.55 18.92 5.77
N VAL A 48 -8.81 18.67 6.85
CA VAL A 48 -8.34 17.33 7.22
C VAL A 48 -8.61 17.04 8.71
N PRO A 49 -8.73 15.75 9.09
CA PRO A 49 -8.86 15.36 10.49
C PRO A 49 -7.82 16.01 11.39
N GLY A 50 -8.25 16.46 12.57
CA GLY A 50 -7.39 17.15 13.53
C GLY A 50 -7.34 18.68 13.36
N THR A 51 -7.95 19.24 12.32
CA THR A 51 -8.11 20.70 12.17
C THR A 51 -9.37 21.20 12.88
N PRO A 52 -9.42 22.47 13.33
CA PRO A 52 -10.63 23.05 13.93
C PRO A 52 -11.84 23.03 12.98
N ALA A 53 -11.60 23.30 11.69
CA ALA A 53 -12.65 23.25 10.66
C ALA A 53 -13.20 21.82 10.43
N TRP A 54 -12.42 20.79 10.69
CA TRP A 54 -12.92 19.41 10.62
C TRP A 54 -13.82 19.06 11.80
N ALA A 55 -13.54 19.61 12.98
CA ALA A 55 -14.30 19.38 14.20
C ALA A 55 -15.72 20.00 14.14
N THR A 56 -15.98 20.90 13.21
CA THR A 56 -17.32 21.50 13.03
C THR A 56 -18.30 20.59 12.31
N PHE A 57 -17.83 19.55 11.61
CA PHE A 57 -18.70 18.61 10.90
C PHE A 57 -19.47 17.74 11.90
N GLN A 58 -20.78 17.63 11.70
CA GLN A 58 -21.68 16.86 12.56
C GLN A 58 -21.98 15.48 11.99
N THR A 59 -21.89 15.34 10.67
CA THR A 59 -22.28 14.12 9.96
C THR A 59 -21.18 13.61 9.04
N GLY A 60 -21.14 12.28 8.84
CA GLY A 60 -20.22 11.68 7.88
C GLY A 60 -20.46 12.17 6.44
N ALA A 61 -21.69 12.59 6.11
CA ALA A 61 -22.02 13.16 4.81
C ALA A 61 -21.34 14.52 4.58
N GLU A 62 -21.28 15.38 5.59
CA GLU A 62 -20.55 16.65 5.52
C GLU A 62 -19.05 16.42 5.31
N MET A 63 -18.47 15.45 6.02
CA MET A 63 -17.05 15.09 5.87
C MET A 63 -16.75 14.59 4.45
N VAL A 64 -17.63 13.71 3.92
CA VAL A 64 -17.53 13.22 2.54
C VAL A 64 -17.68 14.35 1.53
N ALA A 65 -18.61 15.28 1.74
CA ALA A 65 -18.81 16.44 0.87
C ALA A 65 -17.57 17.35 0.85
N ALA A 66 -16.98 17.62 2.02
CA ALA A 66 -15.77 18.43 2.15
C ALA A 66 -14.54 17.81 1.46
N CYS A 67 -14.54 16.48 1.32
CA CYS A 67 -13.46 15.75 0.67
C CYS A 67 -13.70 15.50 -0.83
N GLN A 68 -14.80 15.96 -1.44
CA GLN A 68 -14.98 15.79 -2.90
C GLN A 68 -13.97 16.63 -3.69
N LEU A 69 -13.46 16.08 -4.79
CA LEU A 69 -12.66 16.88 -5.73
C LEU A 69 -13.56 17.87 -6.47
N PRO A 70 -13.14 19.15 -6.60
CA PRO A 70 -13.86 20.11 -7.42
C PRO A 70 -13.98 19.63 -8.86
N ALA A 71 -15.14 19.86 -9.49
CA ALA A 71 -15.40 19.46 -10.89
C ALA A 71 -14.38 20.06 -11.88
N ALA A 72 -13.79 21.21 -11.55
CA ALA A 72 -12.75 21.83 -12.35
C ALA A 72 -11.40 21.10 -12.26
N THR A 73 -11.08 20.48 -11.12
CA THR A 73 -9.80 19.81 -10.86
C THR A 73 -9.79 18.37 -11.38
N LEU A 74 -10.92 17.67 -11.21
CA LEU A 74 -11.07 16.24 -11.53
C LEU A 74 -10.65 15.84 -12.97
N PRO A 75 -10.96 16.59 -14.04
CA PRO A 75 -10.51 16.24 -15.40
C PRO A 75 -9.07 16.67 -15.70
N ARG A 76 -8.47 17.57 -14.91
CA ARG A 76 -7.14 18.14 -15.16
C ARG A 76 -6.01 17.39 -14.46
N ILE A 77 -6.31 16.73 -13.36
CA ILE A 77 -5.33 15.93 -12.62
C ILE A 77 -4.89 14.72 -13.44
N SER A 78 -3.60 14.43 -13.48
CA SER A 78 -3.04 13.25 -14.14
C SER A 78 -3.47 11.97 -13.43
N THR A 79 -3.37 10.82 -14.11
CA THR A 79 -3.73 9.54 -13.48
C THR A 79 -2.84 9.22 -12.29
N ALA A 80 -1.54 9.56 -12.35
CA ALA A 80 -0.63 9.38 -11.23
C ALA A 80 -1.01 10.28 -10.06
N GLY A 81 -1.28 11.56 -10.30
CA GLY A 81 -1.72 12.52 -9.27
C GLY A 81 -3.06 12.13 -8.65
N LEU A 82 -3.99 11.60 -9.45
CA LEU A 82 -5.27 11.08 -8.96
C LEU A 82 -5.09 9.86 -8.07
N VAL A 83 -4.21 8.93 -8.43
CA VAL A 83 -3.87 7.77 -7.58
C VAL A 83 -3.28 8.24 -6.25
N ALA A 84 -2.32 9.16 -6.28
CA ALA A 84 -1.72 9.72 -5.07
C ALA A 84 -2.79 10.41 -4.19
N THR A 85 -3.69 11.18 -4.80
CA THR A 85 -4.81 11.86 -4.12
C THR A 85 -5.75 10.85 -3.44
N CYS A 86 -6.08 9.77 -4.12
CA CYS A 86 -6.91 8.69 -3.57
C CYS A 86 -6.24 8.01 -2.36
N LEU A 87 -4.91 7.90 -2.35
CA LEU A 87 -4.15 7.33 -1.24
C LEU A 87 -4.05 8.28 -0.03
N THR A 88 -4.06 9.59 -0.28
CA THR A 88 -4.07 10.63 0.76
C THR A 88 -5.47 11.10 1.14
N TYR A 89 -6.50 10.38 0.70
CA TYR A 89 -7.90 10.72 0.99
C TYR A 89 -8.19 10.63 2.50
N PRO A 90 -8.67 11.71 3.16
CA PRO A 90 -8.73 11.77 4.62
C PRO A 90 -9.64 10.73 5.28
N LEU A 91 -10.68 10.28 4.58
CA LEU A 91 -11.62 9.26 5.07
C LEU A 91 -11.29 7.85 4.57
N LEU A 92 -10.11 7.64 3.96
CA LEU A 92 -9.73 6.32 3.44
C LEU A 92 -9.76 5.25 4.53
N GLY A 93 -9.34 5.60 5.75
CA GLY A 93 -9.37 4.72 6.91
C GLY A 93 -10.77 4.24 7.32
N ASN A 94 -11.84 4.95 6.94
CA ASN A 94 -13.21 4.57 7.28
C ASN A 94 -13.63 3.23 6.64
N MET A 95 -12.90 2.73 5.63
CA MET A 95 -13.11 1.38 5.13
C MET A 95 -12.92 0.29 6.21
N LEU A 96 -12.08 0.56 7.22
CA LEU A 96 -11.79 -0.37 8.32
C LEU A 96 -12.90 -0.40 9.38
N ALA A 97 -13.79 0.60 9.39
CA ALA A 97 -14.91 0.67 10.33
C ALA A 97 -16.10 -0.23 9.95
N ALA A 98 -16.07 -0.84 8.76
CA ALA A 98 -17.12 -1.75 8.31
C ALA A 98 -16.88 -3.19 8.78
N ASN A 99 -17.95 -3.98 8.92
CA ASN A 99 -17.89 -5.40 9.31
C ASN A 99 -17.06 -6.29 8.37
N SER A 100 -16.73 -5.80 7.17
CA SER A 100 -15.76 -6.44 6.29
C SER A 100 -15.07 -5.39 5.43
N LEU A 101 -13.81 -5.66 5.09
CA LEU A 101 -13.05 -4.82 4.16
C LEU A 101 -13.80 -4.64 2.84
N GLN A 102 -14.42 -5.69 2.31
CA GLN A 102 -15.17 -5.61 1.06
C GLN A 102 -16.33 -4.61 1.13
N ARG A 103 -17.07 -4.56 2.25
CA ARG A 103 -18.14 -3.56 2.44
C ARG A 103 -17.57 -2.15 2.62
N GLY A 104 -16.50 -2.01 3.40
CA GLY A 104 -15.82 -0.74 3.61
C GLY A 104 -15.25 -0.16 2.31
N THR A 105 -14.56 -0.96 1.51
CA THR A 105 -14.03 -0.56 0.20
C THR A 105 -15.16 -0.15 -0.74
N ARG A 106 -16.26 -0.90 -0.81
CA ARG A 106 -17.42 -0.52 -1.63
C ARG A 106 -18.01 0.82 -1.20
N ALA A 107 -18.11 1.07 0.11
CA ALA A 107 -18.59 2.34 0.62
C ALA A 107 -17.67 3.50 0.18
N GLN A 108 -16.35 3.34 0.26
CA GLN A 108 -15.42 4.38 -0.20
C GLN A 108 -15.51 4.62 -1.71
N LEU A 109 -15.61 3.55 -2.51
CA LEU A 109 -15.79 3.65 -3.96
C LEU A 109 -17.09 4.39 -4.33
N ALA A 110 -18.15 4.25 -3.55
CA ALA A 110 -19.43 4.91 -3.79
C ALA A 110 -19.45 6.38 -3.33
N ASN A 111 -18.74 6.70 -2.26
CA ASN A 111 -18.84 8.01 -1.60
C ASN A 111 -17.86 9.06 -2.15
N PHE A 112 -16.75 8.67 -2.78
CA PHE A 112 -15.72 9.60 -3.24
C PHE A 112 -15.57 9.61 -4.76
N ASN A 113 -15.73 10.80 -5.37
CA ASN A 113 -15.69 10.97 -6.83
C ASN A 113 -14.35 10.60 -7.47
N GLY A 114 -13.22 10.77 -6.77
CA GLY A 114 -11.90 10.45 -7.29
C GLY A 114 -11.72 8.97 -7.67
N PHE A 115 -12.35 8.05 -6.92
CA PHE A 115 -12.33 6.63 -7.27
C PHE A 115 -13.18 6.33 -8.51
N GLY A 116 -14.34 6.99 -8.65
CA GLY A 116 -15.20 6.85 -9.82
C GLY A 116 -14.50 7.33 -11.10
N GLU A 117 -13.83 8.48 -11.03
CA GLU A 117 -13.00 9.01 -12.12
C GLU A 117 -11.87 8.03 -12.49
N LEU A 118 -11.16 7.50 -11.49
CA LEU A 118 -10.05 6.57 -11.72
C LEU A 118 -10.50 5.26 -12.40
N GLN A 119 -11.71 4.79 -12.11
CA GLN A 119 -12.29 3.59 -12.74
C GLN A 119 -12.66 3.81 -14.21
N GLN A 120 -13.01 5.03 -14.59
CA GLN A 120 -13.39 5.38 -15.96
C GLN A 120 -12.18 5.64 -16.85
N ARG A 121 -11.02 5.99 -16.27
CA ARG A 121 -9.81 6.27 -17.02
C ARG A 121 -9.27 5.01 -17.71
N PRO A 122 -8.74 5.12 -18.94
CA PRO A 122 -8.09 4.01 -19.61
C PRO A 122 -6.94 3.48 -18.75
N LYS A 123 -6.94 2.17 -18.50
CA LYS A 123 -5.74 1.53 -17.94
C LYS A 123 -4.62 1.63 -18.97
N PRO A 124 -3.36 1.86 -18.55
CA PRO A 124 -2.22 1.73 -19.45
C PRO A 124 -2.30 0.38 -20.16
N GLN A 125 -2.32 0.41 -21.49
CA GLN A 125 -2.35 -0.79 -22.32
C GLN A 125 -1.09 -1.63 -22.05
N PRO A 126 -1.15 -2.98 -22.16
CA PRO A 126 0.00 -3.85 -21.88
C PRO A 126 1.24 -3.55 -22.73
N CYS A 127 1.11 -2.85 -23.87
CA CYS A 127 2.23 -2.38 -24.67
C CYS A 127 2.98 -1.15 -24.10
N CYS A 128 2.45 -0.48 -23.07
CA CYS A 128 3.15 0.57 -22.32
C CYS A 128 3.79 0.03 -21.02
N TRP A 129 3.40 -1.17 -20.58
CA TRP A 129 3.98 -1.87 -19.43
C TRP A 129 5.40 -2.41 -19.70
N ASN A 130 5.75 -2.62 -20.98
CA ASN A 130 7.09 -3.11 -21.33
C ASN A 130 8.17 -2.01 -21.34
N ALA A 131 7.80 -0.72 -21.34
CA ALA A 131 8.75 0.40 -21.21
C ALA A 131 9.28 0.56 -19.77
N THR A 132 8.56 0.00 -18.79
CA THR A 132 9.08 -0.32 -17.46
C THR A 132 9.94 -1.57 -17.44
N SER A 133 10.58 -2.00 -18.54
CA SER A 133 11.69 -2.97 -18.42
C SER A 133 12.91 -2.40 -17.65
N LYS A 134 12.88 -1.11 -17.25
CA LYS A 134 13.71 -0.58 -16.13
C LYS A 134 13.07 -0.62 -14.74
N CYS A 135 11.77 -0.89 -14.62
CA CYS A 135 11.09 -1.20 -13.35
C CYS A 135 10.61 -2.64 -13.39
N GLY A 136 11.44 -3.55 -12.87
CA GLY A 136 11.19 -4.99 -12.89
C GLY A 136 9.78 -5.36 -12.40
N PRO A 137 9.20 -6.44 -12.94
CA PRO A 137 7.86 -6.85 -12.56
C PRO A 137 7.83 -7.27 -11.09
N LEU A 138 6.81 -6.83 -10.33
CA LEU A 138 6.46 -7.46 -9.06
C LEU A 138 5.90 -8.87 -9.35
N VAL A 139 6.82 -9.78 -9.69
CA VAL A 139 6.57 -11.21 -9.71
C VAL A 139 6.67 -11.65 -8.27
N TYR A 140 5.55 -12.01 -7.64
CA TYR A 140 5.58 -12.93 -6.51
C TYR A 140 6.17 -14.25 -7.03
N ARG A 141 7.49 -14.38 -6.93
CA ARG A 141 8.26 -15.50 -7.47
C ARG A 141 8.18 -16.65 -6.48
N ARG A 142 7.25 -17.59 -6.71
CA ARG A 142 7.37 -18.94 -6.18
C ARG A 142 8.63 -19.56 -6.81
N LYS A 143 9.71 -19.69 -6.04
CA LYS A 143 10.97 -20.29 -6.51
C LYS A 143 10.69 -21.72 -7.00
N ASN A 144 10.92 -21.99 -8.29
CA ASN A 144 11.58 -23.22 -8.71
C ASN A 144 12.32 -23.08 -10.07
N ARG A 145 13.53 -23.64 -10.10
CA ARG A 145 14.67 -23.58 -11.07
C ARG A 145 14.42 -24.33 -12.41
N PRO A 146 15.41 -24.52 -13.34
CA PRO A 146 16.22 -23.60 -14.15
C PRO A 146 16.24 -23.98 -15.67
N GLY A 147 16.73 -23.12 -16.57
CA GLY A 147 17.00 -23.51 -17.98
C GLY A 147 17.38 -22.34 -18.89
N ILE A 148 18.46 -22.50 -19.66
CA ILE A 148 19.27 -21.47 -20.34
C ILE A 148 18.86 -21.31 -21.81
N GLY A 149 18.94 -20.10 -22.38
CA GLY A 149 19.20 -19.94 -23.83
C GLY A 149 18.66 -18.68 -24.51
N GLY A 150 19.56 -17.78 -24.93
CA GLY A 150 19.43 -16.97 -26.15
C GLY A 150 19.02 -15.50 -26.02
N LEU A 151 19.99 -14.59 -25.99
CA LEU A 151 19.79 -13.17 -26.32
C LEU A 151 19.74 -13.00 -27.85
N THR A 152 18.71 -12.34 -28.38
CA THR A 152 18.83 -11.55 -29.62
C THR A 152 17.99 -10.27 -29.54
N ARG A 153 18.55 -9.24 -30.16
CA ARG A 153 18.41 -7.79 -29.95
C ARG A 153 17.11 -7.24 -30.55
N LEU A 154 16.33 -6.45 -29.81
CA LEU A 154 15.24 -5.63 -30.38
C LEU A 154 15.68 -4.16 -30.49
N SER A 155 15.68 -3.69 -31.73
CA SER A 155 15.95 -2.33 -32.18
C SER A 155 14.93 -1.31 -31.66
N SER A 156 15.44 -0.11 -31.43
CA SER A 156 14.86 1.08 -30.82
C SER A 156 13.52 1.55 -31.42
N CYS A 157 12.56 1.90 -30.55
CA CYS A 157 11.41 2.75 -30.91
C CYS A 157 11.80 4.22 -30.72
N THR A 158 11.71 5.03 -31.78
CA THR A 158 11.80 6.50 -31.75
C THR A 158 10.39 7.10 -31.64
N TRP A 159 10.26 8.14 -30.81
CA TRP A 159 9.03 8.92 -30.61
C TRP A 159 8.92 9.99 -31.71
N ARG A 160 7.71 10.20 -32.25
CA ARG A 160 7.32 11.39 -33.03
C ARG A 160 6.39 12.24 -32.17
#